data_AF-A0A5K0W1H0-F1
#
_entry.id   AF-A0A5K0W1H0-F1
#
_cell.length_a   1.000
_cell.length_b   1.000
_cell.length_c   1.000
_cell.angle_alpha   90.00
_cell.angle_beta   90.00
_cell.angle_gamma   90.00
#
_symmetry.space_group_name_H-M   'P 1'
#
loop_
_entity.id
_entity.type
_entity.pdbx_description
1 polymer ?
#
loop_
_entity_poly.entity_id
_entity_poly.type
_entity_poly.pdbx_seq_one_letter_code
_entity_poly.pdbx_strand_id
1 'polypeptide(L)' 'AGDVFSGVGPIAISAAKKVNYVYANDLNPTAVEYLERNLVHNKLERKVE' A
#
# COMPACT_ATOMS: atom_id res chain seq x y z
N ALA A 1 8.28 -5.32 -4.93
CA ALA A 1 8.60 -5.35 -3.48
C ALA A 1 7.37 -5.85 -2.73
N GLY A 2 7.52 -6.44 -1.55
CA GLY A 2 6.39 -7.01 -0.79
C GLY A 2 6.35 -6.50 0.65
N ASP A 3 5.16 -6.15 1.15
CA ASP A 3 4.87 -5.66 2.50
C ASP A 3 3.73 -6.49 3.10
N VAL A 4 4.07 -7.54 3.85
CA VAL A 4 3.12 -8.60 4.30
C VAL A 4 2.37 -8.27 5.60
N PHE A 5 2.64 -7.11 6.20
CA PHE A 5 1.94 -6.57 7.35
C PHE A 5 1.84 -5.05 7.17
N SER A 6 1.27 -4.68 6.03
CA SER A 6 1.36 -3.32 5.50
C SER A 6 0.62 -2.29 6.34
N GLY A 7 -0.33 -2.70 7.18
CA GLY A 7 -1.12 -1.78 7.99
C GLY A 7 -1.77 -0.72 7.10
N VAL A 8 -1.50 0.55 7.41
CA VAL A 8 -1.96 1.70 6.62
C VAL A 8 -1.05 2.05 5.42
N GLY A 9 0.02 1.29 5.20
CA GLY A 9 0.90 1.38 4.03
C GLY A 9 2.13 2.29 4.08
N PRO A 10 2.73 2.69 5.23
CA PRO A 10 3.84 3.65 5.22
C PRO A 10 5.07 3.14 4.42
N ILE A 11 5.35 1.83 4.48
CA ILE A 11 6.43 1.19 3.72
C ILE A 11 5.99 0.98 2.27
N ALA A 12 4.82 0.37 2.04
CA ALA A 12 4.27 0.15 0.70
C ALA A 12 4.20 1.44 -0.16
N ILE A 13 3.70 2.54 0.41
CA ILE A 13 3.60 3.86 -0.26
C ILE A 13 4.98 4.41 -0.59
N SER A 14 5.93 4.31 0.34
CA SER A 14 7.31 4.77 0.14
C SER A 14 8.02 3.96 -0.96
N ALA A 15 7.76 2.66 -1.02
CA ALA A 15 8.28 1.77 -2.06
C ALA A 15 7.64 2.07 -3.43
N ALA A 16 6.31 2.25 -3.51
CA ALA A 16 5.58 2.49 -4.76
C ALA A 16 5.94 3.81 -5.45
N LYS A 17 6.54 4.76 -4.72
CA LYS A 17 7.15 5.98 -5.31
C LYS A 17 8.46 5.71 -6.04
N LYS A 18 9.15 4.61 -5.74
CA LYS A 18 10.48 4.26 -6.27
C LYS A 18 10.44 3.09 -7.27
N VAL A 19 9.52 2.14 -7.09
CA VAL A 19 9.40 0.96 -7.95
C VAL A 19 8.14 0.98 -8.81
N ASN A 20 8.09 0.09 -9.80
CA ASN A 20 6.94 -0.03 -10.70
C ASN A 20 5.71 -0.63 -10.02
N TYR A 21 5.90 -1.59 -9.10
CA TYR A 21 4.81 -2.29 -8.42
C TYR A 21 5.21 -2.81 -7.04
N VAL A 22 4.26 -2.79 -6.10
CA VAL A 22 4.40 -3.28 -4.72
C VAL A 22 3.22 -4.18 -4.37
N TYR A 23 3.49 -5.31 -3.74
CA TYR A 23 2.44 -6.11 -3.12
C TYR A 23 2.35 -5.76 -1.63
N ALA A 24 1.17 -5.40 -1.15
CA ALA A 24 0.93 -5.00 0.23
C ALA A 24 -0.29 -5.73 0.77
N ASN A 25 -0.11 -6.55 1.80
CA ASN A 25 -1.22 -7.25 2.44
C ASN A 25 -1.28 -6.96 3.94
N ASP A 26 -2.48 -7.12 4.49
CA ASP A 26 -2.74 -7.10 5.92
C ASP A 26 -3.98 -7.96 6.20
N LEU A 27 -4.00 -8.65 7.35
CA LEU A 27 -5.15 -9.46 7.76
C LEU A 27 -6.31 -8.61 8.29
N ASN A 28 -6.01 -7.39 8.76
CA ASN A 28 -7.01 -6.50 9.31
C ASN A 28 -7.73 -5.76 8.16
N PRO A 29 -9.04 -5.99 7.93
CA PRO A 29 -9.76 -5.32 6.85
C PRO A 29 -9.79 -3.80 7.01
N THR A 30 -9.80 -3.29 8.25
CA THR A 30 -9.72 -1.86 8.52
C THR A 30 -8.38 -1.28 8.06
N ALA A 31 -7.29 -2.02 8.24
CA ALA A 31 -5.97 -1.59 7.77
C ALA A 31 -5.94 -1.48 6.23
N VAL A 32 -6.50 -2.48 5.54
CA VAL A 32 -6.64 -2.49 4.07
C VAL A 32 -7.46 -1.28 3.58
N GLU A 33 -8.58 -0.96 4.24
CA GLU A 33 -9.38 0.22 3.89
C GLU A 33 -8.58 1.54 4.03
N TYR A 34 -7.79 1.68 5.10
CA TYR A 34 -6.92 2.85 5.27
C TYR A 34 -5.77 2.87 4.26
N LEU A 35 -5.20 1.71 3.92
CA LEU A 35 -4.20 1.60 2.86
C LEU A 35 -4.77 2.09 1.53
N GLU A 36 -5.94 1.60 1.10
CA GLU A 36 -6.60 2.04 -0.14
C GLU A 36 -6.82 3.56 -0.19
N ARG A 37 -7.34 4.14 0.90
CA ARG A 37 -7.52 5.60 1.02
C ARG A 37 -6.20 6.35 0.89
N ASN A 38 -5.13 5.84 1.51
CA ASN A 38 -3.80 6.44 1.44
C ASN A 38 -3.19 6.31 0.04
N LEU A 39 -3.45 5.22 -0.67
CA LEU A 39 -3.01 5.03 -2.06
C LEU A 39 -3.64 6.07 -2.98
N VAL A 40 -4.96 6.28 -2.89
CA VAL A 40 -5.67 7.32 -3.65
C VAL A 40 -5.14 8.72 -3.31
N HIS A 41 -4.94 9.01 -2.02
CA HIS A 41 -4.39 10.29 -1.59
C HIS A 41 -2.98 10.55 -2.16
N ASN A 42 -2.17 9.50 -2.31
CA ASN A 42 -0.83 9.57 -2.87
C ASN A 42 -0.76 9.38 -4.40
N LYS A 43 -1.90 9.13 -5.08
CA LYS A 43 -1.97 8.82 -6.52
C LYS A 43 -1.18 7.55 -6.90
N LEU A 44 -1.29 6.50 -6.07
CA LEU A 44 -0.56 5.24 -6.18
C LEU A 44 -1.48 4.02 -6.35
N GLU A 45 -2.78 4.22 -6.54
CA GLU A 45 -3.81 3.18 -6.66
C GLU A 45 -3.57 2.16 -7.80
N ARG A 46 -2.68 2.45 -8.74
CA ARG A 46 -2.29 1.53 -9.83
C ARG A 46 -0.93 0.86 -9.63
N LYS A 47 -0.29 1.09 -8.49
CA LYS A 47 1.08 0.62 -8.20
C LYS A 47 1.17 -0.34 -7.03
N VAL A 48 0.09 -0.49 -6.26
CA VAL A 48 0.05 -1.32 -5.06
C VAL A 48 -1.15 -2.25 -5.14
N GLU A 49 -0.91 -3.52 -4.84
CA GLU A 49 -1.90 -4.60 -4.81
C GLU A 49 -1.83 -5.41 -3.52
#